data_AF-A0A7D5IAE7-F1
#
_entry.id   AF-A0A7D5IAE7-F1
#
_cell.length_a   1.000
_cell.length_b   1.000
_cell.length_c   1.000
_cell.angle_alpha   90.00
_cell.angle_beta   90.00
_cell.angle_gamma   90.00
#
_symmetry.space_group_name_H-M   'P 1'
#
loop_
_entity.id
_entity.type
_entity.pdbx_description
1 polymer ?
#
loop_
_entity_poly.entity_id
_entity_poly.type
_entity_poly.pdbx_seq_one_letter_code
_entity_poly.pdbx_strand_id
1 'polypeptide(L)'
;MKVFFRNEEGVSSLIEYIMLSVVCVGFFAILFLNSTQVFLDRPNEVVVEDEFTDIGNMMSTMITDMYVILPSNGQMETEYRIPALAGTGTYHINADAATSDQIIEVISYSTGKKVRVTIGGIASTMPINGTAQSSSTEHMISYDSTR
;
A
#
# COMPACT_ATOMS: atom_id res chain seq x y z
N MET A 1 -60.88 1.45 40.71
CA MET A 1 -59.64 1.81 40.00
C MET A 1 -58.47 1.06 40.63
N LYS A 2 -58.27 -0.24 40.30
CA LYS A 2 -57.10 -1.02 40.74
C LYS A 2 -57.03 -2.41 40.07
N VAL A 3 -56.99 -2.47 38.73
CA VAL A 3 -56.68 -3.72 38.01
C VAL A 3 -55.92 -3.42 36.70
N PHE A 4 -54.86 -2.60 36.77
CA PHE A 4 -54.03 -2.31 35.58
C PHE A 4 -52.56 -2.74 35.74
N PHE A 5 -52.15 -3.29 36.89
CA PHE A 5 -50.74 -3.60 37.18
C PHE A 5 -50.51 -5.02 37.71
N ARG A 6 -51.29 -6.03 37.27
CA ARG A 6 -51.04 -7.41 37.69
C ARG A 6 -51.18 -8.40 36.54
N ASN A 7 -50.36 -8.21 35.53
CA ASN A 7 -50.06 -9.27 34.57
C ASN A 7 -48.53 -9.28 34.33
N GLU A 8 -47.82 -10.08 35.13
CA GLU A 8 -46.35 -10.14 35.16
C GLU A 8 -45.77 -10.83 33.90
N GLU A 9 -46.56 -11.70 33.24
CA GLU A 9 -46.17 -12.39 32.00
C GLU A 9 -45.93 -11.39 30.85
N GLY A 10 -46.79 -10.37 30.72
CA GLY A 10 -46.63 -9.33 29.70
C GLY A 10 -45.46 -8.36 29.96
N VAL A 11 -45.07 -8.18 31.22
CA VAL A 11 -43.94 -7.32 31.63
C VAL A 11 -42.62 -8.04 31.40
N SER A 12 -42.57 -9.36 31.64
CA SER A 12 -41.34 -10.16 31.45
C SER A 12 -40.88 -10.18 29.99
N SER A 13 -41.78 -10.42 29.03
CA SER A 13 -41.41 -10.39 27.60
C SER A 13 -41.03 -8.99 27.12
N LEU A 14 -41.61 -7.93 27.69
CA LEU A 14 -41.29 -6.56 27.31
C LEU A 14 -39.88 -6.18 27.77
N ILE A 15 -39.51 -6.57 29.00
CA ILE A 15 -38.15 -6.37 29.53
C ILE A 15 -37.12 -7.14 28.71
N GLU A 16 -37.41 -8.39 28.36
CA GLU A 16 -36.54 -9.22 27.52
C GLU A 16 -36.31 -8.55 26.15
N TYR A 17 -37.36 -8.04 25.53
CA TYR A 17 -37.27 -7.34 24.24
C TYR A 17 -36.44 -6.04 24.34
N ILE A 18 -36.60 -5.28 25.42
CA ILE A 18 -35.80 -4.06 25.66
C ILE A 18 -34.33 -4.43 25.85
N MET A 19 -34.03 -5.46 26.64
CA MET A 19 -32.65 -5.93 26.86
C MET A 19 -32.00 -6.41 25.57
N LEU A 20 -32.72 -7.22 24.77
CA LEU A 20 -32.26 -7.67 23.47
C LEU A 20 -31.99 -6.48 22.53
N SER A 21 -32.90 -5.50 22.50
CA SER A 21 -32.76 -4.31 21.67
C SER A 21 -31.53 -3.48 22.06
N VAL A 22 -31.27 -3.30 23.35
CA VAL A 22 -30.09 -2.56 23.84
C VAL A 22 -28.80 -3.29 23.45
N VAL A 23 -28.75 -4.62 23.60
CA VAL A 23 -27.59 -5.41 23.18
C VAL A 23 -27.37 -5.31 21.66
N CYS A 24 -28.43 -5.43 20.86
CA CYS A 24 -28.35 -5.29 19.41
C CYS A 24 -27.85 -3.90 19.00
N VAL A 25 -28.44 -2.83 19.54
CA VAL A 25 -28.03 -1.45 19.23
C VAL A 25 -26.58 -1.20 19.65
N GLY A 26 -26.18 -1.67 20.84
CA GLY A 26 -24.80 -1.58 21.30
C GLY A 26 -23.81 -2.31 20.38
N PHE A 27 -24.16 -3.52 19.95
CA PHE A 27 -23.36 -4.29 19.01
C PHE A 27 -23.23 -3.60 17.65
N PHE A 28 -24.34 -3.11 17.07
CA PHE A 28 -24.33 -2.39 15.80
C PHE A 28 -23.58 -1.06 15.90
N ALA A 29 -23.64 -0.35 17.04
CA ALA A 29 -22.87 0.85 17.25
C ALA A 29 -21.36 0.57 17.19
N ILE A 30 -20.89 -0.50 17.84
CA ILE A 30 -19.48 -0.92 17.79
C ILE A 30 -19.08 -1.29 16.36
N LEU A 31 -19.91 -2.08 15.67
CA LEU A 31 -19.64 -2.46 14.28
C LEU A 31 -19.57 -1.25 13.35
N PHE A 32 -20.51 -0.30 13.48
CA PHE A 32 -20.53 0.90 12.66
C PHE A 32 -19.27 1.74 12.87
N LEU A 33 -18.87 1.96 14.13
CA LEU A 33 -17.68 2.71 14.47
C LEU A 33 -16.38 2.08 13.93
N ASN A 34 -16.32 0.75 13.85
CA ASN A 34 -15.12 0.03 13.38
C ASN A 34 -15.20 -0.39 11.90
N SER A 35 -16.33 -0.16 11.23
CA SER A 35 -16.59 -0.68 9.89
C SER A 35 -15.55 -0.19 8.87
N THR A 36 -15.26 1.11 8.85
CA THR A 36 -14.26 1.71 7.95
C THR A 36 -12.89 1.05 8.12
N GLN A 37 -12.42 0.92 9.37
CA GLN A 37 -11.10 0.37 9.64
C GLN A 37 -10.99 -1.12 9.24
N VAL A 38 -12.04 -1.90 9.50
CA VAL A 38 -12.05 -3.34 9.24
C VAL A 38 -12.23 -3.63 7.75
N PHE A 39 -13.10 -2.88 7.07
CA PHE A 39 -13.50 -3.19 5.70
C PHE A 39 -12.78 -2.38 4.62
N LEU A 40 -12.20 -1.23 4.94
CA LEU A 40 -11.51 -0.38 3.97
C LEU A 40 -10.02 -0.28 4.26
N ASP A 41 -9.65 0.17 5.46
CA ASP A 41 -8.24 0.50 5.74
C ASP A 41 -7.35 -0.74 5.72
N ARG A 42 -7.74 -1.81 6.42
CA ARG A 42 -6.93 -3.04 6.49
C ARG A 42 -6.75 -3.74 5.13
N PRO A 43 -7.81 -4.00 4.34
CA PRO A 43 -7.61 -4.61 3.02
C PRO A 43 -6.76 -3.73 2.10
N ASN A 44 -6.98 -2.41 2.12
CA ASN A 44 -6.20 -1.46 1.32
C ASN A 44 -4.72 -1.50 1.71
N GLU A 45 -4.44 -1.57 3.01
CA GLU A 45 -3.07 -1.65 3.51
C GLU A 45 -2.30 -2.88 3.04
N VAL A 46 -2.97 -4.02 2.89
CA VAL A 46 -2.38 -5.27 2.38
C VAL A 46 -2.17 -5.17 0.87
N VAL A 47 -3.17 -4.69 0.14
CA VAL A 47 -3.08 -4.50 -1.32
C VAL A 47 -1.94 -3.55 -1.68
N VAL A 48 -1.79 -2.43 -0.96
CA VAL A 48 -0.70 -1.47 -1.17
C VAL A 48 0.67 -2.11 -0.95
N GLU A 49 0.81 -2.97 0.06
CA GLU A 49 2.08 -3.64 0.36
C GLU A 49 2.46 -4.66 -0.72
N ASP A 50 1.48 -5.44 -1.20
CA ASP A 50 1.67 -6.39 -2.29
C ASP A 50 2.00 -5.67 -3.61
N GLU A 51 1.22 -4.65 -3.99
CA GLU A 51 1.46 -3.87 -5.22
C GLU A 51 2.80 -3.13 -5.20
N PHE A 52 3.20 -2.58 -4.04
CA PHE A 52 4.53 -1.97 -3.90
C PHE A 52 5.66 -2.99 -4.01
N THR A 53 5.46 -4.20 -3.51
CA THR A 53 6.42 -5.30 -3.65
C THR A 53 6.55 -5.72 -5.11
N ASP A 54 5.44 -5.83 -5.84
CA ASP A 54 5.44 -6.15 -7.27
C ASP A 54 6.15 -5.08 -8.10
N ILE A 55 5.89 -3.79 -7.82
CA ILE A 55 6.59 -2.67 -8.47
C ILE A 55 8.09 -2.72 -8.18
N GLY A 56 8.49 -2.93 -6.93
CA GLY A 56 9.90 -3.03 -6.55
C GLY A 56 10.60 -4.21 -7.24
N ASN A 57 9.93 -5.36 -7.34
CA ASN A 57 10.45 -6.55 -8.02
C ASN A 57 10.55 -6.37 -9.55
N MET A 58 9.56 -5.73 -10.17
CA MET A 58 9.59 -5.37 -11.59
C MET A 58 10.78 -4.46 -11.90
N MET A 59 10.98 -3.42 -11.08
CA MET A 59 12.11 -2.49 -11.20
C MET A 59 13.45 -3.21 -10.98
N SER A 60 13.54 -4.10 -10.00
CA SER A 60 14.73 -4.90 -9.76
C SER A 60 15.10 -5.78 -10.95
N THR A 61 14.10 -6.40 -11.58
CA THR A 61 14.29 -7.24 -12.77
C THR A 61 14.77 -6.37 -13.93
N MET A 62 14.12 -5.23 -14.17
CA MET A 62 14.50 -4.29 -15.21
C MET A 62 15.95 -3.80 -15.07
N ILE A 63 16.36 -3.41 -13.86
CA ILE A 63 17.73 -2.96 -13.59
C ILE A 63 18.73 -4.10 -13.81
N THR A 64 18.38 -5.31 -13.38
CA THR A 64 19.21 -6.50 -13.61
C THR A 64 19.34 -6.80 -15.10
N ASP A 65 18.26 -6.66 -15.87
CA ASP A 65 18.28 -6.83 -17.32
C ASP A 65 19.17 -5.77 -17.99
N MET A 66 19.03 -4.50 -17.59
CA MET A 66 19.90 -3.41 -18.08
C MET A 66 21.37 -3.68 -17.78
N TYR A 67 21.68 -4.25 -16.62
CA TYR A 67 23.04 -4.63 -16.24
C TYR A 67 23.64 -5.68 -17.18
N VAL A 68 22.85 -6.65 -17.65
CA VAL A 68 23.31 -7.70 -18.59
C VAL A 68 23.68 -7.11 -19.96
N ILE A 69 23.02 -6.04 -20.38
CA ILE A 69 23.20 -5.41 -21.71
C ILE A 69 23.96 -4.08 -21.65
N LEU A 70 24.62 -3.79 -20.54
CA LEU A 70 25.27 -2.51 -20.28
C LEU A 70 26.30 -2.15 -21.37
N PRO A 71 26.24 -0.97 -21.98
CA PRO A 71 27.25 -0.53 -22.93
C PRO A 71 28.57 -0.23 -22.19
N SER A 72 29.69 -0.59 -22.80
CA SER A 72 31.02 -0.31 -22.23
C SER A 72 31.35 1.19 -22.19
N ASN A 73 30.74 1.98 -23.06
CA ASN A 73 30.80 3.44 -23.10
C ASN A 73 29.47 3.96 -23.68
N GLY A 74 28.65 4.62 -22.86
CA GLY A 74 27.42 5.25 -23.34
C GLY A 74 26.36 5.44 -22.27
N GLN A 75 25.18 5.86 -22.74
CA GLN A 75 23.98 6.04 -21.94
C GLN A 75 22.95 4.97 -22.30
N MET A 76 22.21 4.51 -21.30
CA MET A 76 21.06 3.64 -21.47
C MET A 76 19.87 4.26 -20.77
N GLU A 77 18.77 4.40 -21.50
CA GLU A 77 17.51 4.88 -20.97
C GLU A 77 16.47 3.78 -21.20
N THR A 78 15.64 3.53 -20.19
CA THR A 78 14.54 2.57 -20.29
C THR A 78 13.29 3.23 -19.75
N GLU A 79 12.29 3.28 -20.61
CA GLU A 79 10.95 3.73 -20.25
C GLU A 79 10.18 2.55 -19.64
N TYR A 80 9.42 2.84 -18.60
CA TYR A 80 8.57 1.86 -17.94
C TYR A 80 7.26 2.50 -17.53
N ARG A 81 6.25 1.67 -17.32
CA ARG A 81 4.92 2.12 -16.94
C ARG A 81 4.51 1.47 -15.63
N ILE A 82 4.21 2.32 -14.65
CA ILE A 82 3.65 1.89 -13.37
C ILE A 82 2.18 2.32 -13.28
N PRO A 83 1.36 1.63 -12.46
CA PRO A 83 -0.02 2.05 -12.21
C PRO A 83 -0.10 3.46 -11.61
N ALA A 84 -1.11 4.24 -11.98
CA ALA A 84 -1.28 5.59 -11.42
C ALA A 84 -1.58 5.59 -9.90
N LEU A 85 -2.22 4.51 -9.44
CA LEU A 85 -2.62 4.29 -8.06
C LEU A 85 -2.16 2.90 -7.60
N ALA A 86 -1.83 2.80 -6.32
CA ALA A 86 -1.71 1.52 -5.63
C ALA A 86 -2.69 1.53 -4.44
N GLY A 87 -3.55 0.53 -4.37
CA GLY A 87 -4.76 0.56 -3.54
C GLY A 87 -5.60 1.81 -3.86
N THR A 88 -5.77 2.70 -2.88
CA THR A 88 -6.50 3.97 -3.04
C THR A 88 -5.61 5.21 -3.18
N GLY A 89 -4.28 5.06 -3.19
CA GLY A 89 -3.34 6.17 -3.05
C GLY A 89 -2.35 6.31 -4.20
N THR A 90 -1.79 7.52 -4.35
CA THR A 90 -0.63 7.76 -5.19
C THR A 90 0.66 7.47 -4.42
N TYR A 91 1.75 7.28 -5.16
CA TYR A 91 3.03 6.92 -4.60
C TYR A 91 4.18 7.48 -5.45
N HIS A 92 5.38 7.42 -4.92
CA HIS A 92 6.60 7.71 -5.66
C HIS A 92 7.63 6.61 -5.44
N ILE A 93 8.52 6.49 -6.41
CA ILE A 93 9.63 5.56 -6.42
C ILE A 93 10.89 6.39 -6.31
N ASN A 94 11.81 5.95 -5.47
CA ASN A 94 13.16 6.48 -5.35
C ASN A 94 14.15 5.34 -5.60
N ALA A 95 14.96 5.48 -6.64
CA ALA A 95 16.10 4.62 -6.90
C ALA A 95 17.35 5.36 -6.39
N ASP A 96 17.98 4.80 -5.36
CA ASP A 96 19.19 5.35 -4.77
C ASP A 96 20.27 4.27 -4.70
N ALA A 97 21.47 4.62 -5.18
CA ALA A 97 22.64 3.78 -5.10
C ALA A 97 23.24 3.89 -3.69
N ALA A 98 23.13 2.83 -2.88
CA ALA A 98 23.93 2.67 -1.68
C ALA A 98 25.37 2.26 -2.06
N THR A 99 26.29 2.25 -1.09
CA THR A 99 27.73 2.09 -1.33
C THR A 99 28.09 0.92 -2.25
N SER A 100 27.44 -0.23 -2.09
CA SER A 100 27.61 -1.41 -2.97
C SER A 100 26.31 -1.89 -3.63
N ASP A 101 25.17 -1.52 -3.08
CA ASP A 101 23.87 -2.11 -3.41
C ASP A 101 22.94 -1.05 -4.00
N GLN A 102 22.07 -1.45 -4.92
CA GLN A 102 21.03 -0.58 -5.43
C GLN A 102 19.78 -0.73 -4.56
N ILE A 103 19.21 0.38 -4.09
CA ILE A 103 17.96 0.36 -3.32
C ILE A 103 16.86 1.00 -4.16
N ILE A 104 15.75 0.28 -4.31
CA ILE A 104 14.50 0.78 -4.87
C ILE A 104 13.51 0.92 -3.73
N GLU A 105 13.09 2.15 -3.45
CA GLU A 105 12.12 2.46 -2.41
C GLU A 105 10.82 2.96 -3.06
N VAL A 106 9.70 2.30 -2.74
CA VAL A 106 8.35 2.70 -3.18
C VAL A 106 7.62 3.25 -1.97
N ILE A 107 7.14 4.49 -2.03
CA ILE A 107 6.59 5.22 -0.89
C ILE A 107 5.21 5.79 -1.22
N SER A 108 4.21 5.47 -0.40
CA SER A 108 2.88 6.06 -0.49
C SER A 108 2.88 7.52 -0.02
N TYR A 109 2.23 8.41 -0.79
CA TYR A 109 2.03 9.79 -0.36
C TYR A 109 1.00 9.93 0.75
N SER A 110 -0.03 9.07 0.77
CA SER A 110 -1.15 9.18 1.70
C SER A 110 -0.88 8.55 3.06
N THR A 111 -0.21 7.39 3.09
CA THR A 111 -0.01 6.62 4.32
C THR A 111 1.42 6.64 4.84
N GLY A 112 2.40 7.06 4.02
CA GLY A 112 3.82 6.98 4.34
C GLY A 112 4.37 5.54 4.42
N LYS A 113 3.57 4.53 4.05
CA LYS A 113 4.05 3.15 3.90
C LYS A 113 5.14 3.10 2.84
N LYS A 114 6.14 2.27 3.09
CA LYS A 114 7.29 2.09 2.21
C LYS A 114 7.65 0.62 2.06
N VAL A 115 7.99 0.23 0.84
CA VAL A 115 8.61 -1.05 0.53
C VAL A 115 9.98 -0.77 -0.06
N ARG A 116 10.96 -1.58 0.34
CA ARG A 116 12.34 -1.48 -0.13
C ARG A 116 12.75 -2.79 -0.76
N VAL A 117 13.23 -2.71 -1.98
CA VAL A 117 13.86 -3.83 -2.69
C VAL A 117 15.32 -3.48 -2.89
N THR A 118 16.21 -4.39 -2.49
CA THR A 118 17.66 -4.20 -2.57
C THR A 118 18.25 -5.16 -3.58
N ILE A 119 19.07 -4.63 -4.48
CA ILE A 119 19.81 -5.38 -5.50
C ILE A 119 21.28 -5.34 -5.14
N GLY A 120 21.80 -6.46 -4.66
CA GLY A 120 23.16 -6.54 -4.14
C GLY A 120 24.22 -6.38 -5.22
N GLY A 121 25.25 -5.58 -4.93
CA GLY A 121 26.46 -5.47 -5.77
C GLY A 121 26.34 -4.68 -7.07
N ILE A 122 25.13 -4.41 -7.58
CA ILE A 122 24.94 -3.74 -8.88
C ILE A 122 25.41 -2.28 -8.86
N ALA A 123 25.16 -1.55 -7.76
CA ALA A 123 25.48 -0.13 -7.67
C ALA A 123 26.98 0.18 -7.80
N SER A 124 27.86 -0.80 -7.51
CA SER A 124 29.31 -0.65 -7.69
C SER A 124 29.75 -0.52 -9.16
N THR A 125 28.94 -1.06 -10.07
CA THR A 125 29.22 -1.13 -11.51
C THR A 125 28.24 -0.32 -12.36
N MET A 126 27.00 -0.22 -11.88
CA MET A 126 25.90 0.46 -12.56
C MET A 126 25.02 1.17 -11.51
N PRO A 127 25.50 2.28 -10.93
CA PRO A 127 24.68 3.07 -10.02
C PRO A 127 23.54 3.73 -10.81
N ILE A 128 22.30 3.50 -10.35
CA ILE A 128 21.11 4.10 -10.94
C ILE A 128 20.51 5.04 -9.90
N ASN A 129 20.36 6.30 -10.29
CA ASN A 129 19.72 7.32 -9.45
C ASN A 129 18.54 7.91 -10.21
N GLY A 130 17.39 7.98 -9.56
CA GLY A 130 16.20 8.57 -10.19
C GLY A 130 14.99 8.51 -9.28
N THR A 131 14.04 9.42 -9.53
CA THR A 131 12.74 9.39 -8.86
C THR A 131 11.64 9.35 -9.90
N ALA A 132 10.56 8.61 -9.61
CA ALA A 132 9.37 8.57 -10.44
C ALA A 132 8.14 8.77 -9.57
N GLN A 133 7.12 9.44 -10.11
CA GLN A 133 5.86 9.69 -9.41
C GLN A 133 4.75 8.95 -10.14
N SER A 134 3.88 8.24 -9.42
CA SER A 134 2.78 7.48 -10.02
C SER A 134 1.78 8.37 -10.76
N SER A 135 1.70 9.66 -10.41
CA SER A 135 0.87 10.64 -11.11
C SER A 135 1.43 11.11 -12.46
N SER A 136 2.70 10.80 -12.76
CA SER A 136 3.30 11.10 -14.07
C SER A 136 2.82 10.10 -15.12
N THR A 137 2.79 10.51 -16.38
CA THR A 137 2.49 9.61 -17.51
C THR A 137 3.73 8.92 -18.06
N GLU A 138 4.90 9.51 -17.81
CA GLU A 138 6.19 9.03 -18.29
C GLU A 138 7.07 8.70 -17.08
N HIS A 139 7.68 7.52 -17.12
CA HIS A 139 8.66 7.09 -16.13
C HIS A 139 9.86 6.51 -16.83
N MET A 140 11.03 6.98 -16.43
CA MET A 140 12.29 6.62 -17.06
C MET A 140 13.34 6.34 -16.00
N ILE A 141 14.09 5.27 -16.20
CA ILE A 141 15.35 5.02 -15.52
C ILE A 141 16.45 5.25 -16.55
N SER A 142 17.50 5.96 -16.12
CA SER A 142 18.68 6.16 -16.94
C SER A 142 19.95 5.73 -16.21
N TYR A 143 20.90 5.27 -17.01
CA TYR A 143 22.27 4.99 -16.62
C TYR A 143 23.21 5.69 -17.60
N ASP A 144 24.30 6.24 -17.06
CA ASP A 144 25.34 6.89 -17.84
C ASP A 144 26.70 6.41 -17.35
N SER A 145 27.44 5.72 -18.23
CA SER A 145 28.78 5.22 -17.91
C SER A 145 29.88 6.29 -18.02
N THR A 146 29.52 7.51 -18.45
CA THR A 146 30.47 8.61 -18.71
C THR A 146 30.52 9.66 -17.60
N ARG A 147 29.64 9.53 -16.60
CA ARG A 147 29.60 10.34 -15.38
C ARG A 147 30.27 9.64 -14.21
#